data_AF-A0A542XP02-F1
#
_entry.id   AF-A0A542XP02-F1
#
_cell.length_a   1.000
_cell.length_b   1.000
_cell.length_c   1.000
_cell.angle_alpha   90.00
_cell.angle_beta   90.00
_cell.angle_gamma   90.00
#
_symmetry.space_group_name_H-M   'P 1'
#
loop_
_entity.id
_entity.type
_entity.pdbx_description
1 polymer ?
#
loop_
_entity_poly.entity_id
_entity_poly.type
_entity_poly.pdbx_seq_one_letter_code
_entity_poly.pdbx_strand_id
1 'polypeptide(L)'
;MMPDHARPPGTPRGRRLARTATTLGVATLASLTTVAATGTMSLAHTSGALARASVSEGDGGAPNPGKGGPERHRDSSAEGDRGGEKSAAGDPGWHRDDHGDHKAKGTPVPCDPNALIAAITAANQAGGGTLRLAEKCRYTLTVNQDDNGLPPIFQPITIHGQGATIIRAAAADNFRIFNVTTGGDLTLKDLTVAGGRVEGANTDGGGIFAGEGTRLTLERVTVRNNMALGNNGDGGGISGDRSKVTITKSTITDNTAADEGGGVSSDNGAFTISKSKLTHNTAGTTGGGFSNDDGTATISHTVISDNSATDGGGVDNDGDVTDIVHSTITRNTASALGGGIYDNSNDSLLLRHVTVAKNAATSGGGIYTTGSVGATIEDSKIVHNIATTGDGGGISINGPSDPVVALRRSAVSDNQATGRAGGIFFNPPEGATDALLTLTDVRVTKNLAQLEPGGIYNNGTVIVVGKTTIIDNRPTNCVGSPNPVPTCFG
;
A
#
# COMPACT_ATOMS: atom_id res chain seq x y z
N MET A 1 13.23 -3.24 60.25
CA MET A 1 13.50 -1.80 60.49
C MET A 1 13.86 -1.21 59.13
N MET A 2 12.95 -0.40 58.57
CA MET A 2 13.08 0.44 57.35
C MET A 2 13.21 -0.28 55.98
N PRO A 3 12.72 0.34 54.88
CA PRO A 3 11.75 -0.32 53.99
C PRO A 3 12.15 -0.38 52.50
N ASP A 4 11.37 -1.18 51.77
CA ASP A 4 11.38 -1.37 50.32
C ASP A 4 10.71 -0.17 49.61
N HIS A 5 11.41 0.45 48.66
CA HIS A 5 10.88 1.52 47.83
C HIS A 5 10.45 0.98 46.45
N ALA A 6 9.16 1.18 46.16
CA ALA A 6 8.52 0.91 44.89
C ALA A 6 9.15 1.71 43.73
N ARG A 7 9.31 1.06 42.57
CA ARG A 7 9.60 1.72 41.28
C ARG A 7 8.30 2.26 40.66
N PRO A 8 8.26 3.49 40.12
CA PRO A 8 7.12 4.00 39.36
C PRO A 8 7.17 3.53 37.88
N PRO A 9 6.02 3.54 37.17
CA PRO A 9 5.90 3.09 35.78
C PRO A 9 6.50 4.12 34.80
N GLY A 10 7.05 3.61 33.69
CA GLY A 10 7.71 4.40 32.64
C GLY A 10 6.74 5.28 31.87
N THR A 11 7.21 6.49 31.55
CA THR A 11 6.57 7.47 30.67
C THR A 11 6.74 7.08 29.19
N PRO A 12 5.77 7.42 28.31
CA PRO A 12 5.86 7.16 26.88
C PRO A 12 6.89 8.11 26.23
N ARG A 13 7.77 7.55 25.40
CA ARG A 13 8.81 8.30 24.68
C ARG A 13 8.18 9.17 23.59
N GLY A 14 8.63 10.42 23.53
CA GLY A 14 8.07 11.48 22.70
C GLY A 14 8.43 11.39 21.21
N ARG A 15 7.53 12.02 20.44
CA ARG A 15 7.65 12.44 19.04
C ARG A 15 9.07 12.89 18.67
N ARG A 16 9.62 12.34 17.59
CA ARG A 16 10.84 12.87 16.97
C ARG A 16 10.51 14.16 16.23
N LEU A 17 11.15 15.25 16.64
CA LEU A 17 11.21 16.48 15.87
C LEU A 17 12.22 16.29 14.72
N ALA A 18 11.75 16.51 13.50
CA ALA A 18 12.58 16.63 12.31
C ALA A 18 13.68 17.68 12.52
N ARG A 19 14.94 17.29 12.32
CA ARG A 19 16.09 18.22 12.33
C ARG A 19 16.30 18.76 10.92
N THR A 20 15.83 19.96 10.66
CA THR A 20 16.26 20.77 9.53
C THR A 20 17.66 21.33 9.80
N ALA A 21 18.65 20.93 9.00
CA ALA A 21 19.97 21.53 8.99
C ALA A 21 19.88 22.92 8.33
N THR A 22 20.04 23.98 9.13
CA THR A 22 20.12 25.35 8.62
C THR A 22 21.58 25.74 8.41
N THR A 23 21.98 25.94 7.16
CA THR A 23 23.23 26.60 6.76
C THR A 23 23.09 28.11 6.98
N LEU A 24 24.05 28.70 7.71
CA LEU A 24 24.15 30.14 7.94
C LEU A 24 24.45 30.88 6.63
N GLY A 25 23.58 31.81 6.24
CA GLY A 25 23.82 32.84 5.24
C GLY A 25 23.35 34.19 5.75
N VAL A 26 24.29 35.11 5.97
CA VAL A 26 24.09 36.46 6.51
C VAL A 26 23.55 37.39 5.42
N ALA A 27 22.41 38.07 5.64
CA ALA A 27 22.11 39.37 5.02
C ALA A 27 20.93 40.13 5.69
N THR A 28 21.30 41.19 6.40
CA THR A 28 20.66 42.53 6.52
C THR A 28 19.20 42.69 6.99
N LEU A 29 19.08 43.39 8.12
CA LEU A 29 17.88 44.03 8.69
C LEU A 29 17.28 45.12 7.78
N ALA A 30 15.95 45.13 7.67
CA ALA A 30 15.17 46.35 7.54
C ALA A 30 13.83 46.20 8.29
N SER A 31 13.62 47.10 9.23
CA SER A 31 12.48 47.29 10.13
C SER A 31 11.18 47.56 9.38
N LEU A 32 10.01 47.23 9.95
CA LEU A 32 8.86 48.15 10.07
C LEU A 32 7.72 47.58 10.95
N THR A 33 7.52 48.25 12.09
CA THR A 33 6.25 48.65 12.74
C THR A 33 5.08 47.68 12.92
N THR A 34 4.75 47.51 14.21
CA THR A 34 3.49 47.05 14.82
C THR A 34 2.25 47.85 14.40
N VAL A 35 1.15 47.14 14.09
CA VAL A 35 -0.23 47.63 14.30
C VAL A 35 -1.06 46.46 14.83
N ALA A 36 -1.60 46.63 16.04
CA ALA A 36 -2.64 45.77 16.59
C ALA A 36 -4.01 46.21 16.04
N ALA A 37 -4.82 45.26 15.60
CA ALA A 37 -6.24 45.49 15.38
C ALA A 37 -7.03 44.23 15.81
N THR A 38 -7.83 44.43 16.85
CA THR A 38 -8.90 43.55 17.32
C THR A 38 -9.96 43.37 16.24
N GLY A 39 -10.42 42.14 16.01
CA GLY A 39 -11.57 41.89 15.13
C GLY A 39 -11.96 40.42 15.10
N THR A 40 -12.99 40.06 15.86
CA THR A 40 -13.69 38.77 15.77
C THR A 40 -14.32 38.62 14.38
N MET A 41 -14.03 37.54 13.66
CA MET A 41 -14.79 37.13 12.48
C MET A 41 -15.14 35.66 12.53
N SER A 42 -16.44 35.38 12.66
CA SER A 42 -17.09 34.15 12.21
C SER A 42 -16.77 33.92 10.74
N LEU A 43 -16.31 32.72 10.40
CA LEU A 43 -16.25 32.25 9.01
C LEU A 43 -17.19 31.06 8.86
N ALA A 44 -18.32 31.36 8.22
CA ALA A 44 -19.25 30.37 7.68
C ALA A 44 -18.57 29.59 6.55
N HIS A 45 -18.65 28.27 6.60
CA HIS A 45 -18.23 27.39 5.52
C HIS A 45 -19.26 27.45 4.37
N THR A 46 -18.85 27.94 3.21
CA THR A 46 -19.56 27.77 1.95
C THR A 46 -18.88 26.66 1.14
N SER A 47 -19.62 25.59 0.88
CA SER A 47 -19.24 24.45 0.05
C SER A 47 -19.02 24.88 -1.41
N GLY A 48 -17.78 24.77 -1.90
CA GLY A 48 -17.44 24.92 -3.30
C GLY A 48 -17.63 23.60 -4.06
N ALA A 49 -18.67 23.53 -4.89
CA ALA A 49 -18.92 22.43 -5.80
C ALA A 49 -17.97 22.48 -7.00
N LEU A 50 -17.28 21.37 -7.26
CA LEU A 50 -16.52 21.15 -8.49
C LEU A 50 -17.48 20.94 -9.66
N ALA A 51 -17.36 21.82 -10.67
CA ALA A 51 -18.07 21.73 -11.93
C ALA A 51 -17.65 20.49 -12.72
N ARG A 52 -18.61 19.60 -13.03
CA ARG A 52 -18.49 18.59 -14.09
C ARG A 52 -19.06 19.16 -15.38
N ALA A 53 -18.24 19.17 -16.42
CA ALA A 53 -18.65 19.52 -17.77
C ALA A 53 -19.64 18.47 -18.32
N SER A 54 -20.83 18.93 -18.69
CA SER A 54 -21.87 18.17 -19.38
C SER A 54 -21.59 18.13 -20.87
N VAL A 55 -21.50 16.92 -21.43
CA VAL A 55 -21.58 16.68 -22.88
C VAL A 55 -23.03 16.30 -23.19
N SER A 56 -23.60 17.00 -24.16
CA SER A 56 -24.98 16.95 -24.62
C SER A 56 -25.36 15.60 -25.24
N GLU A 57 -26.38 14.92 -24.73
CA GLU A 57 -27.11 13.86 -25.43
C GLU A 57 -28.38 14.43 -26.07
N GLY A 58 -28.51 14.20 -27.38
CA GLY A 58 -29.72 14.44 -28.16
C GLY A 58 -30.61 13.21 -28.19
N ASP A 59 -31.91 13.49 -28.11
CA ASP A 59 -33.05 12.56 -28.07
C ASP A 59 -33.24 11.75 -29.37
N GLY A 60 -33.78 10.53 -29.24
CA GLY A 60 -34.24 9.74 -30.39
C GLY A 60 -34.48 8.25 -30.15
N GLY A 61 -35.73 7.88 -29.81
CA GLY A 61 -36.38 6.69 -30.38
C GLY A 61 -36.52 5.43 -29.51
N ALA A 62 -37.76 5.15 -29.10
CA ALA A 62 -38.22 3.96 -28.36
C ALA A 62 -38.08 2.62 -29.12
N PRO A 63 -37.99 1.46 -28.42
CA PRO A 63 -38.21 0.15 -29.02
C PRO A 63 -39.51 -0.52 -28.54
N ASN A 64 -40.19 -1.23 -29.47
CA ASN A 64 -41.29 -2.15 -29.21
C ASN A 64 -40.80 -3.61 -29.46
N PRO A 65 -41.27 -4.65 -28.74
CA PRO A 65 -40.66 -5.99 -28.77
C PRO A 65 -41.40 -6.98 -29.67
N GLY A 66 -40.68 -7.99 -30.19
CA GLY A 66 -41.30 -9.07 -30.97
C GLY A 66 -40.35 -10.21 -31.39
N LYS A 67 -40.36 -11.28 -30.58
CA LYS A 67 -40.20 -12.73 -30.86
C LYS A 67 -39.49 -13.24 -32.13
N GLY A 68 -38.61 -14.25 -31.95
CA GLY A 68 -38.72 -15.51 -32.72
C GLY A 68 -37.42 -16.21 -33.18
N GLY A 69 -36.94 -17.20 -32.40
CA GLY A 69 -36.54 -18.55 -32.84
C GLY A 69 -35.28 -18.81 -33.71
N PRO A 70 -34.74 -20.05 -33.71
CA PRO A 70 -33.31 -20.33 -33.95
C PRO A 70 -32.98 -21.30 -35.11
N GLU A 71 -31.67 -21.58 -35.24
CA GLU A 71 -30.98 -22.68 -35.95
C GLU A 71 -30.66 -22.52 -37.46
N ARG A 72 -29.40 -22.72 -37.89
CA ARG A 72 -28.80 -24.02 -38.32
C ARG A 72 -27.43 -23.84 -39.01
N HIS A 73 -26.57 -24.82 -38.77
CA HIS A 73 -25.32 -25.15 -39.46
C HIS A 73 -25.51 -25.46 -40.96
N ARG A 74 -24.48 -25.21 -41.80
CA ARG A 74 -23.74 -26.25 -42.57
C ARG A 74 -22.68 -25.69 -43.54
N ASP A 75 -21.50 -26.28 -43.36
CA ASP A 75 -20.40 -26.66 -44.28
C ASP A 75 -20.57 -26.66 -45.81
N SER A 76 -19.41 -26.40 -46.45
CA SER A 76 -18.70 -27.24 -47.45
C SER A 76 -18.51 -26.77 -48.91
N SER A 77 -17.23 -26.89 -49.33
CA SER A 77 -16.67 -27.33 -50.64
C SER A 77 -16.82 -26.45 -51.90
N ALA A 78 -15.70 -25.96 -52.49
CA ALA A 78 -14.88 -26.58 -53.58
C ALA A 78 -15.47 -26.30 -54.98
N GLU A 79 -14.80 -26.13 -56.12
CA GLU A 79 -13.41 -26.14 -56.63
C GLU A 79 -13.51 -25.66 -58.11
N GLY A 80 -12.37 -25.33 -58.77
CA GLY A 80 -12.23 -25.24 -60.25
C GLY A 80 -11.61 -23.91 -60.73
N ASP A 81 -10.34 -23.77 -61.13
CA ASP A 81 -9.47 -24.40 -62.16
C ASP A 81 -9.40 -23.59 -63.49
N ARG A 82 -8.20 -23.64 -64.11
CA ARG A 82 -7.67 -23.03 -65.37
C ARG A 82 -6.97 -21.68 -65.20
N GLY A 83 -5.73 -21.42 -65.64
CA GLY A 83 -4.75 -22.12 -66.48
C GLY A 83 -3.94 -21.07 -67.29
N GLY A 84 -2.64 -21.26 -67.54
CA GLY A 84 -1.93 -20.56 -68.61
C GLY A 84 -0.54 -19.95 -68.34
N GLU A 85 0.49 -20.69 -68.79
CA GLU A 85 1.69 -20.26 -69.53
C GLU A 85 2.87 -19.46 -68.90
N LYS A 86 4.06 -19.87 -69.36
CA LYS A 86 5.41 -19.52 -68.94
C LYS A 86 5.96 -18.32 -69.73
N SER A 87 6.83 -17.51 -69.11
CA SER A 87 8.08 -16.99 -69.71
C SER A 87 8.95 -16.30 -68.65
N ALA A 88 10.26 -16.51 -68.74
CA ALA A 88 11.28 -16.07 -67.78
C ALA A 88 11.91 -14.72 -68.18
N ALA A 89 12.24 -13.88 -67.18
CA ALA A 89 13.52 -13.16 -67.01
C ALA A 89 13.42 -12.00 -65.99
N GLY A 90 14.35 -11.95 -65.03
CA GLY A 90 14.93 -10.69 -64.49
C GLY A 90 14.38 -10.07 -63.19
N ASP A 91 14.89 -10.53 -62.05
CA ASP A 91 15.43 -9.78 -60.87
C ASP A 91 14.62 -8.65 -60.16
N PRO A 92 14.97 -8.24 -58.91
CA PRO A 92 14.99 -8.99 -57.65
C PRO A 92 14.06 -8.38 -56.57
N GLY A 93 13.73 -9.18 -55.55
CA GLY A 93 13.52 -8.68 -54.19
C GLY A 93 12.11 -8.26 -53.81
N TRP A 94 11.39 -9.16 -53.11
CA TRP A 94 10.54 -8.79 -51.98
C TRP A 94 10.64 -9.90 -50.93
N HIS A 95 11.28 -9.57 -49.81
CA HIS A 95 11.29 -10.37 -48.60
C HIS A 95 9.86 -10.60 -48.12
N ARG A 96 9.49 -11.86 -47.85
CA ARG A 96 8.33 -12.17 -47.03
C ARG A 96 8.78 -12.26 -45.58
N ASP A 97 8.65 -11.12 -44.92
CA ASP A 97 8.19 -10.92 -43.55
C ASP A 97 8.30 -12.16 -42.65
N ASP A 98 9.51 -12.31 -42.11
CA ASP A 98 9.72 -13.02 -40.86
C ASP A 98 8.83 -12.33 -39.80
N HIS A 99 7.90 -13.07 -39.21
CA HIS A 99 7.07 -12.60 -38.10
C HIS A 99 7.99 -12.37 -36.90
N GLY A 100 8.62 -11.20 -36.88
CA GLY A 100 9.49 -10.76 -35.82
C GLY A 100 8.70 -10.65 -34.53
N ASP A 101 8.89 -11.64 -33.66
CA ASP A 101 8.73 -11.48 -32.23
C ASP A 101 9.30 -10.12 -31.85
N HIS A 102 8.50 -9.28 -31.21
CA HIS A 102 8.90 -7.97 -30.72
C HIS A 102 10.01 -8.12 -29.67
N LYS A 103 11.25 -8.37 -30.12
CA LYS A 103 12.46 -8.33 -29.30
C LYS A 103 12.55 -6.90 -28.78
N ALA A 104 12.38 -6.74 -27.47
CA ALA A 104 12.50 -5.46 -26.80
C ALA A 104 13.79 -4.74 -27.26
N LYS A 105 13.63 -3.53 -27.80
CA LYS A 105 14.75 -2.70 -28.28
C LYS A 105 15.56 -2.24 -27.06
N GLY A 106 16.74 -2.82 -26.85
CA GLY A 106 17.63 -2.47 -25.75
C GLY A 106 19.02 -3.08 -25.94
N THR A 107 20.04 -2.44 -25.36
CA THR A 107 21.43 -2.90 -25.38
C THR A 107 21.49 -4.29 -24.75
N PRO A 108 21.91 -5.34 -25.50
CA PRO A 108 21.99 -6.69 -24.96
C PRO A 108 23.03 -6.78 -23.85
N VAL A 109 22.65 -7.37 -22.71
CA VAL A 109 23.55 -7.65 -21.59
C VAL A 109 23.76 -9.16 -21.51
N PRO A 110 24.98 -9.67 -21.75
CA PRO A 110 25.32 -11.09 -21.58
C PRO A 110 24.98 -11.60 -20.17
N CYS A 111 24.91 -12.93 -20.00
CA CYS A 111 24.62 -13.56 -18.71
C CYS A 111 25.84 -13.53 -17.77
N ASP A 112 26.24 -12.33 -17.36
CA ASP A 112 27.42 -12.06 -16.53
C ASP A 112 27.14 -10.83 -15.63
N PRO A 113 27.28 -10.93 -14.30
CA PRO A 113 27.11 -9.79 -13.40
C PRO A 113 28.06 -8.61 -13.71
N ASN A 114 29.29 -8.86 -14.16
CA ASN A 114 30.22 -7.79 -14.53
C ASN A 114 29.77 -7.06 -15.79
N ALA A 115 29.20 -7.80 -16.75
CA ALA A 115 28.61 -7.19 -17.94
C ALA A 115 27.38 -6.34 -17.60
N LEU A 116 26.58 -6.74 -16.61
CA LEU A 116 25.46 -5.93 -16.09
C LEU A 116 25.96 -4.64 -15.42
N ILE A 117 26.98 -4.73 -14.56
CA ILE A 117 27.62 -3.56 -13.94
C ILE A 117 28.13 -2.60 -15.01
N ALA A 118 28.88 -3.11 -16.01
CA ALA A 118 29.41 -2.30 -17.10
C ALA A 118 28.30 -1.64 -17.93
N ALA A 119 27.20 -2.35 -18.21
CA ALA A 119 26.08 -1.83 -18.98
C ALA A 119 25.34 -0.70 -18.24
N ILE A 120 25.14 -0.84 -16.92
CA ILE A 120 24.55 0.22 -16.09
C ILE A 120 25.45 1.45 -16.06
N THR A 121 26.76 1.26 -15.83
CA THR A 121 27.73 2.36 -15.87
C THR A 121 27.72 3.07 -17.21
N ALA A 122 27.72 2.34 -18.32
CA ALA A 122 27.67 2.93 -19.66
C ALA A 122 26.38 3.72 -19.90
N ALA A 123 25.22 3.21 -19.46
CA ALA A 123 23.94 3.92 -19.55
C ALA A 123 23.96 5.22 -18.73
N ASN A 124 24.48 5.18 -17.50
CA ASN A 124 24.65 6.38 -16.68
C ASN A 124 25.55 7.44 -17.35
N GLN A 125 26.65 7.03 -18.00
CA GLN A 125 27.54 7.96 -18.72
C GLN A 125 26.93 8.50 -20.02
N ALA A 126 25.99 7.77 -20.63
CA ALA A 126 25.31 8.17 -21.85
C ALA A 126 24.08 9.07 -21.61
N GLY A 127 23.75 9.40 -20.36
CA GLY A 127 22.54 10.15 -20.00
C GLY A 127 21.27 9.30 -19.94
N GLY A 128 21.42 7.98 -19.80
CA GLY A 128 20.33 7.00 -19.72
C GLY A 128 20.43 5.88 -20.75
N GLY A 129 19.52 4.93 -20.68
CA GLY A 129 19.50 3.83 -21.65
C GLY A 129 18.48 2.73 -21.37
N THR A 130 18.27 1.88 -22.38
CA THR A 130 17.48 0.66 -22.25
C THR A 130 18.39 -0.56 -22.34
N LEU A 131 18.40 -1.38 -21.29
CA LEU A 131 19.16 -2.61 -21.19
C LEU A 131 18.23 -3.81 -21.38
N ARG A 132 18.71 -4.84 -22.08
CA ARG A 132 17.99 -6.10 -22.24
C ARG A 132 18.85 -7.25 -21.73
N LEU A 133 18.42 -7.85 -20.62
CA LEU A 133 19.12 -8.96 -20.00
C LEU A 133 18.99 -10.24 -20.83
N ALA A 134 19.93 -11.15 -20.63
CA ALA A 134 19.86 -12.50 -21.17
C ALA A 134 18.64 -13.23 -20.58
N GLU A 135 17.88 -13.91 -21.44
CA GLU A 135 16.63 -14.57 -21.05
C GLU A 135 16.84 -15.55 -19.90
N LYS A 136 16.03 -15.41 -18.84
CA LYS A 136 16.02 -16.28 -17.63
C LYS A 136 17.38 -16.44 -16.96
N CYS A 137 18.34 -15.57 -17.28
CA CYS A 137 19.68 -15.62 -16.70
C CYS A 137 19.65 -15.29 -15.21
N ARG A 138 20.57 -15.87 -14.45
CA ARG A 138 20.81 -15.52 -13.05
C ARG A 138 22.10 -14.71 -12.91
N TYR A 139 21.95 -13.40 -12.70
CA TYR A 139 23.03 -12.47 -12.39
C TYR A 139 23.31 -12.52 -10.89
N THR A 140 24.31 -13.32 -10.49
CA THR A 140 24.69 -13.46 -9.08
C THR A 140 25.77 -12.45 -8.72
N LEU A 141 25.42 -11.44 -7.91
CA LEU A 141 26.31 -10.38 -7.46
C LEU A 141 27.12 -10.85 -6.25
N THR A 142 28.42 -10.55 -6.24
CA THR A 142 29.35 -11.00 -5.19
C THR A 142 30.18 -9.89 -4.57
N VAL A 143 30.14 -8.68 -5.13
CA VAL A 143 31.00 -7.56 -4.70
C VAL A 143 30.13 -6.47 -4.10
N ASN A 144 30.44 -6.06 -2.86
CA ASN A 144 29.93 -4.84 -2.26
C ASN A 144 30.73 -3.64 -2.81
N GLN A 145 30.03 -2.67 -3.38
CA GLN A 145 30.55 -1.36 -3.81
C GLN A 145 29.77 -0.28 -3.07
N ASP A 146 30.31 0.20 -1.95
CA ASP A 146 29.70 1.22 -1.08
C ASP A 146 28.26 0.88 -0.66
N ASP A 147 28.08 -0.33 -0.12
CA ASP A 147 26.82 -0.95 0.29
C ASP A 147 25.86 -1.32 -0.85
N ASN A 148 26.33 -1.30 -2.09
CA ASN A 148 25.54 -1.63 -3.27
C ASN A 148 26.17 -2.75 -4.11
N GLY A 149 25.34 -3.62 -4.68
CA GLY A 149 25.77 -4.68 -5.60
C GLY A 149 25.86 -4.24 -7.06
N LEU A 150 25.17 -3.16 -7.41
CA LEU A 150 25.17 -2.53 -8.74
C LEU A 150 25.50 -1.04 -8.60
N PRO A 151 26.03 -0.39 -9.65
CA PRO A 151 26.29 1.05 -9.63
C PRO A 151 25.00 1.84 -9.34
N PRO A 152 25.09 2.94 -8.58
CA PRO A 152 23.95 3.83 -8.36
C PRO A 152 23.34 4.34 -9.66
N ILE A 153 22.01 4.44 -9.69
CA ILE A 153 21.25 4.91 -10.85
C ILE A 153 20.93 6.39 -10.63
N PHE A 154 21.53 7.26 -11.45
CA PHE A 154 21.31 8.72 -11.42
C PHE A 154 20.87 9.26 -12.80
N GLN A 155 20.55 8.37 -13.73
CA GLN A 155 19.99 8.66 -15.04
C GLN A 155 18.74 7.81 -15.31
N PRO A 156 17.94 8.13 -16.35
CA PRO A 156 16.84 7.28 -16.78
C PRO A 156 17.31 5.95 -17.37
N ILE A 157 17.11 4.86 -16.65
CA ILE A 157 17.51 3.50 -17.07
C ILE A 157 16.30 2.58 -17.05
N THR A 158 16.04 1.93 -18.19
CA THR A 158 15.04 0.85 -18.30
C THR A 158 15.75 -0.50 -18.44
N ILE A 159 15.40 -1.48 -17.62
CA ILE A 159 15.92 -2.85 -17.68
C ILE A 159 14.80 -3.81 -18.04
N HIS A 160 14.88 -4.39 -19.24
CA HIS A 160 14.07 -5.53 -19.66
C HIS A 160 14.73 -6.83 -19.22
N GLY A 161 14.11 -7.49 -18.25
CA GLY A 161 14.62 -8.65 -17.56
C GLY A 161 14.56 -9.95 -18.33
N GLN A 162 13.57 -10.12 -19.21
CA GLN A 162 13.36 -11.39 -19.93
C GLN A 162 13.28 -12.61 -18.99
N GLY A 163 12.70 -12.45 -17.80
CA GLY A 163 12.60 -13.46 -16.75
C GLY A 163 13.89 -13.66 -15.93
N ALA A 164 14.91 -12.82 -16.10
CA ALA A 164 16.16 -12.92 -15.36
C ALA A 164 15.99 -12.69 -13.85
N THR A 165 16.96 -13.18 -13.08
CA THR A 165 17.09 -12.94 -11.64
C THR A 165 18.40 -12.20 -11.37
N ILE A 166 18.31 -11.07 -10.69
CA ILE A 166 19.46 -10.34 -10.13
C ILE A 166 19.45 -10.59 -8.63
N ILE A 167 20.56 -11.11 -8.10
CA ILE A 167 20.59 -11.65 -6.75
C ILE A 167 21.95 -11.57 -6.11
N ARG A 168 22.00 -11.17 -4.83
CA ARG A 168 23.20 -11.27 -4.00
C ARG A 168 23.55 -12.73 -3.70
N ALA A 169 24.82 -13.10 -3.80
CA ALA A 169 25.30 -14.40 -3.32
C ALA A 169 25.21 -14.46 -1.79
N ALA A 170 24.72 -15.56 -1.24
CA ALA A 170 24.50 -15.69 0.20
C ALA A 170 25.78 -15.49 1.04
N ALA A 171 26.93 -15.91 0.51
CA ALA A 171 28.24 -15.82 1.16
C ALA A 171 29.00 -14.51 0.83
N ALA A 172 28.43 -13.62 0.01
CA ALA A 172 29.03 -12.31 -0.21
C ALA A 172 28.81 -11.42 1.01
N ASP A 173 29.54 -10.31 1.07
CA ASP A 173 29.25 -9.24 2.00
C ASP A 173 27.81 -8.73 1.83
N ASN A 174 27.30 -8.08 2.86
CA ASN A 174 25.97 -7.46 2.84
C ASN A 174 26.00 -6.27 1.88
N PHE A 175 25.04 -6.19 0.97
CA PHE A 175 24.77 -5.02 0.14
C PHE A 175 23.34 -5.02 -0.40
N ARG A 176 22.86 -3.83 -0.73
CA ARG A 176 21.62 -3.56 -1.48
C ARG A 176 21.76 -3.95 -2.95
N ILE A 177 20.70 -4.40 -3.62
CA ILE A 177 20.78 -4.72 -5.06
C ILE A 177 20.78 -3.46 -5.93
N PHE A 178 19.78 -2.57 -5.75
CA PHE A 178 19.63 -1.34 -6.53
C PHE A 178 19.55 -0.11 -5.62
N ASN A 179 20.29 0.93 -5.98
CA ASN A 179 20.21 2.25 -5.37
C ASN A 179 19.89 3.28 -6.46
N VAL A 180 18.73 3.93 -6.35
CA VAL A 180 18.33 5.04 -7.22
C VAL A 180 18.57 6.33 -6.45
N THR A 181 19.49 7.14 -6.95
CA THR A 181 19.93 8.40 -6.34
C THR A 181 19.41 9.58 -7.12
N THR A 182 19.54 10.80 -6.58
CA THR A 182 19.05 12.05 -7.18
C THR A 182 19.26 12.12 -8.70
N GLY A 183 18.18 12.42 -9.44
CA GLY A 183 18.16 12.42 -10.91
C GLY A 183 17.86 11.05 -11.56
N GLY A 184 17.90 9.97 -10.79
CA GLY A 184 17.61 8.61 -11.23
C GLY A 184 16.14 8.37 -11.55
N ASP A 185 15.90 7.64 -12.64
CA ASP A 185 14.59 7.12 -13.04
C ASP A 185 14.78 5.67 -13.48
N LEU A 186 14.50 4.73 -12.57
CA LEU A 186 14.70 3.31 -12.81
C LEU A 186 13.39 2.63 -13.17
N THR A 187 13.35 2.00 -14.35
CA THR A 187 12.25 1.12 -14.76
C THR A 187 12.73 -0.32 -14.86
N LEU A 188 12.15 -1.22 -14.07
CA LEU A 188 12.41 -2.66 -14.09
C LEU A 188 11.21 -3.40 -14.67
N LYS A 189 11.45 -4.28 -15.65
CA LYS A 189 10.40 -5.10 -16.27
C LYS A 189 10.79 -6.56 -16.31
N ASP A 190 9.86 -7.45 -15.98
CA ASP A 190 10.00 -8.90 -16.23
C ASP A 190 11.27 -9.53 -15.61
N LEU A 191 11.58 -9.23 -14.35
CA LEU A 191 12.73 -9.81 -13.62
C LEU A 191 12.44 -10.06 -12.14
N THR A 192 13.39 -10.73 -11.49
CA THR A 192 13.44 -10.88 -10.03
C THR A 192 14.61 -10.10 -9.44
N VAL A 193 14.36 -9.37 -8.35
CA VAL A 193 15.37 -8.74 -7.47
C VAL A 193 15.35 -9.49 -6.13
N ALA A 194 16.49 -10.05 -5.71
CA ALA A 194 16.49 -10.91 -4.52
C ALA A 194 17.78 -10.95 -3.71
N GLY A 195 17.65 -11.34 -2.44
CA GLY A 195 18.79 -11.64 -1.55
C GLY A 195 19.57 -10.43 -1.06
N GLY A 196 19.17 -9.22 -1.47
CA GLY A 196 19.80 -7.99 -1.03
C GLY A 196 19.70 -7.86 0.48
N ARG A 197 20.77 -7.41 1.12
CA ARG A 197 20.86 -7.36 2.58
C ARG A 197 21.68 -6.16 2.99
N VAL A 198 21.14 -5.31 3.85
CA VAL A 198 21.87 -4.19 4.45
C VAL A 198 21.80 -4.29 5.97
N GLU A 199 22.94 -4.05 6.60
CA GLU A 199 23.16 -4.02 8.04
C GLU A 199 24.08 -2.82 8.32
N GLY A 200 23.84 -2.03 9.37
CA GLY A 200 24.71 -0.89 9.71
C GLY A 200 23.98 0.46 9.74
N ALA A 201 24.60 1.50 9.17
CA ALA A 201 24.00 2.83 8.95
C ALA A 201 23.54 2.93 7.48
N ASN A 202 22.46 3.66 7.19
CA ASN A 202 21.82 3.78 5.86
C ASN A 202 21.19 2.46 5.34
N THR A 203 20.29 1.90 6.14
CA THR A 203 19.84 0.50 6.02
C THR A 203 18.54 0.28 5.30
N ASP A 204 18.13 1.23 4.47
CA ASP A 204 16.80 1.15 3.86
C ASP A 204 16.87 0.46 2.51
N GLY A 205 15.80 -0.24 2.13
CA GLY A 205 15.69 -0.82 0.80
C GLY A 205 16.68 -1.96 0.60
N GLY A 206 16.56 -3.07 1.35
CA GLY A 206 17.47 -4.21 1.21
C GLY A 206 17.57 -4.71 -0.24
N GLY A 207 16.44 -4.71 -0.96
CA GLY A 207 16.40 -4.98 -2.39
C GLY A 207 16.67 -3.72 -3.21
N ILE A 208 15.79 -2.72 -3.06
CA ILE A 208 15.80 -1.48 -3.84
C ILE A 208 15.61 -0.29 -2.89
N PHE A 209 16.47 0.71 -3.02
CA PHE A 209 16.28 2.02 -2.39
C PHE A 209 16.05 3.07 -3.47
N ALA A 210 14.99 3.87 -3.32
CA ALA A 210 14.66 5.00 -4.17
C ALA A 210 14.73 6.28 -3.33
N GLY A 211 15.86 6.98 -3.40
CA GLY A 211 16.11 8.17 -2.61
C GLY A 211 15.39 9.42 -3.11
N GLU A 212 15.67 10.55 -2.47
CA GLU A 212 14.98 11.82 -2.67
C GLU A 212 14.87 12.25 -4.15
N GLY A 213 13.65 12.60 -4.56
CA GLY A 213 13.35 13.15 -5.88
C GLY A 213 13.45 12.15 -7.03
N THR A 214 13.61 10.86 -6.73
CA THR A 214 13.77 9.80 -7.75
C THR A 214 12.45 9.22 -8.22
N ARG A 215 12.53 8.46 -9.32
CA ARG A 215 11.43 7.63 -9.84
C ARG A 215 11.82 6.17 -9.90
N LEU A 216 10.94 5.30 -9.42
CA LEU A 216 11.07 3.86 -9.52
C LEU A 216 9.80 3.25 -10.09
N THR A 217 9.92 2.49 -11.18
CA THR A 217 8.80 1.79 -11.82
C THR A 217 9.09 0.29 -11.92
N LEU A 218 8.21 -0.53 -11.34
CA LEU A 218 8.25 -2.00 -11.43
C LEU A 218 7.04 -2.49 -12.24
N GLU A 219 7.30 -3.29 -13.27
CA GLU A 219 6.27 -3.90 -14.11
C GLU A 219 6.53 -5.41 -14.27
N ARG A 220 5.68 -6.26 -13.68
CA ARG A 220 5.89 -7.73 -13.66
C ARG A 220 7.24 -8.11 -13.03
N VAL A 221 7.57 -7.47 -11.92
CA VAL A 221 8.79 -7.72 -11.16
C VAL A 221 8.47 -8.54 -9.90
N THR A 222 9.39 -9.43 -9.53
CA THR A 222 9.37 -10.08 -8.20
C THR A 222 10.48 -9.50 -7.34
N VAL A 223 10.15 -8.95 -6.17
CA VAL A 223 11.13 -8.51 -5.16
C VAL A 223 11.01 -9.43 -3.96
N ARG A 224 12.04 -10.24 -3.69
CA ARG A 224 11.95 -11.27 -2.66
C ARG A 224 13.20 -11.57 -1.86
N ASN A 225 13.02 -12.04 -0.64
CA ASN A 225 14.11 -12.46 0.25
C ASN A 225 15.15 -11.34 0.45
N ASN A 226 14.70 -10.09 0.50
CA ASN A 226 15.56 -8.95 0.77
C ASN A 226 15.39 -8.47 2.21
N MET A 227 16.46 -7.94 2.79
CA MET A 227 16.54 -7.69 4.22
C MET A 227 17.17 -6.33 4.54
N ALA A 228 16.45 -5.50 5.29
CA ALA A 228 16.91 -4.23 5.85
C ALA A 228 17.00 -4.40 7.38
N LEU A 229 18.17 -4.81 7.90
CA LEU A 229 18.32 -5.20 9.32
C LEU A 229 19.14 -4.23 10.17
N GLY A 230 19.43 -3.03 9.67
CA GLY A 230 20.01 -1.99 10.51
C GLY A 230 19.07 -1.51 11.59
N ASN A 231 19.61 -0.76 12.54
CA ASN A 231 18.77 -0.01 13.47
C ASN A 231 17.98 1.01 12.64
N ASN A 232 16.65 0.90 12.66
CA ASN A 232 15.75 1.68 11.81
C ASN A 232 15.87 1.33 10.31
N GLY A 233 16.09 0.05 9.97
CA GLY A 233 16.12 -0.38 8.58
C GLY A 233 14.71 -0.56 8.03
N ASP A 234 14.35 0.27 7.06
CA ASP A 234 13.03 0.30 6.44
C ASP A 234 13.00 -0.38 5.07
N GLY A 235 11.84 -0.86 4.64
CA GLY A 235 11.64 -1.29 3.27
C GLY A 235 12.51 -2.50 2.91
N GLY A 236 12.34 -3.63 3.60
CA GLY A 236 13.16 -4.82 3.39
C GLY A 236 13.28 -5.19 1.90
N GLY A 237 12.15 -5.12 1.18
CA GLY A 237 12.11 -5.21 -0.27
C GLY A 237 12.44 -3.89 -0.96
N ILE A 238 11.61 -2.89 -0.74
CA ILE A 238 11.70 -1.57 -1.38
C ILE A 238 11.54 -0.49 -0.30
N SER A 239 12.45 0.48 -0.26
CA SER A 239 12.26 1.73 0.48
C SER A 239 12.26 2.91 -0.51
N GLY A 240 11.34 3.83 -0.33
CA GLY A 240 11.32 5.11 -1.05
C GLY A 240 11.31 6.29 -0.07
N ASP A 241 12.32 7.15 -0.16
CA ASP A 241 12.44 8.40 0.58
C ASP A 241 12.17 9.56 -0.39
N ARG A 242 11.09 10.32 -0.15
CA ARG A 242 10.67 11.48 -0.95
C ARG A 242 10.69 11.19 -2.45
N SER A 243 10.32 9.96 -2.81
CA SER A 243 10.40 9.44 -4.16
C SER A 243 9.03 9.05 -4.71
N LYS A 244 8.96 8.91 -6.04
CA LYS A 244 7.76 8.43 -6.72
C LYS A 244 7.95 6.99 -7.13
N VAL A 245 7.17 6.09 -6.53
CA VAL A 245 7.28 4.66 -6.75
C VAL A 245 5.99 4.10 -7.36
N THR A 246 6.11 3.41 -8.48
CA THR A 246 4.99 2.75 -9.16
C THR A 246 5.25 1.25 -9.25
N ILE A 247 4.38 0.44 -8.66
CA ILE A 247 4.47 -1.02 -8.62
C ILE A 247 3.25 -1.59 -9.32
N THR A 248 3.44 -2.24 -10.46
CA THR A 248 2.34 -2.78 -11.27
C THR A 248 2.55 -4.24 -11.62
N LYS A 249 1.51 -5.06 -11.44
CA LYS A 249 1.53 -6.52 -11.76
C LYS A 249 2.71 -7.25 -11.14
N SER A 250 3.16 -6.82 -9.97
CA SER A 250 4.40 -7.28 -9.35
C SER A 250 4.13 -8.04 -8.06
N THR A 251 5.11 -8.79 -7.58
CA THR A 251 5.04 -9.56 -6.33
C THR A 251 6.19 -9.14 -5.42
N ILE A 252 5.85 -8.63 -4.24
CA ILE A 252 6.79 -8.26 -3.19
C ILE A 252 6.59 -9.27 -2.06
N THR A 253 7.55 -10.18 -1.87
CA THR A 253 7.33 -11.32 -0.96
C THR A 253 8.55 -11.73 -0.15
N ASP A 254 8.35 -12.23 1.06
CA ASP A 254 9.41 -12.78 1.90
C ASP A 254 10.53 -11.77 2.18
N ASN A 255 10.19 -10.49 2.32
CA ASN A 255 11.14 -9.45 2.66
C ASN A 255 11.04 -9.09 4.15
N THR A 256 12.14 -8.63 4.72
CA THR A 256 12.23 -8.33 6.16
C THR A 256 12.84 -6.96 6.40
N ALA A 257 12.15 -6.13 7.17
CA ALA A 257 12.65 -4.86 7.71
C ALA A 257 12.79 -4.98 9.23
N ALA A 258 13.77 -4.30 9.81
CA ALA A 258 13.94 -4.21 11.25
C ALA A 258 12.98 -3.20 11.88
N ASP A 259 12.55 -2.20 11.12
CA ASP A 259 11.63 -1.17 11.56
C ASP A 259 10.36 -1.27 10.70
N GLU A 260 10.22 -0.47 9.64
CA GLU A 260 8.96 -0.35 8.92
C GLU A 260 8.94 -1.00 7.53
N GLY A 261 7.75 -1.35 7.05
CA GLY A 261 7.55 -1.67 5.64
C GLY A 261 8.34 -2.90 5.21
N GLY A 262 8.08 -4.06 5.83
CA GLY A 262 8.81 -5.30 5.55
C GLY A 262 8.94 -5.59 4.05
N GLY A 263 7.83 -5.40 3.33
CA GLY A 263 7.79 -5.42 1.88
C GLY A 263 8.19 -4.09 1.26
N VAL A 264 7.41 -3.05 1.56
CA VAL A 264 7.55 -1.70 0.99
C VAL A 264 7.41 -0.65 2.09
N SER A 265 8.36 0.29 2.16
CA SER A 265 8.25 1.51 2.98
C SER A 265 8.22 2.75 2.10
N SER A 266 7.38 3.71 2.47
CA SER A 266 7.24 5.03 1.87
C SER A 266 7.45 6.09 2.95
N ASP A 267 8.54 6.85 2.87
CA ASP A 267 8.85 8.01 3.73
C ASP A 267 8.67 9.27 2.87
N ASN A 268 7.64 10.08 3.19
CA ASN A 268 7.28 11.31 2.48
C ASN A 268 7.14 11.13 0.95
N GLY A 269 6.78 9.92 0.53
CA GLY A 269 6.76 9.48 -0.86
C GLY A 269 5.39 9.59 -1.54
N ALA A 270 5.37 9.29 -2.84
CA ALA A 270 4.15 9.13 -3.62
C ALA A 270 4.11 7.74 -4.27
N PHE A 271 3.29 6.86 -3.70
CA PHE A 271 3.24 5.45 -4.07
C PHE A 271 1.97 5.09 -4.85
N THR A 272 2.15 4.34 -5.94
CA THR A 272 1.04 3.73 -6.68
C THR A 272 1.28 2.24 -6.82
N ILE A 273 0.48 1.44 -6.14
CA ILE A 273 0.55 -0.03 -6.17
C ILE A 273 -0.70 -0.56 -6.85
N SER A 274 -0.55 -1.26 -7.98
CA SER A 274 -1.69 -1.78 -8.73
C SER A 274 -1.53 -3.21 -9.18
N LYS A 275 -2.61 -4.00 -9.11
CA LYS A 275 -2.67 -5.38 -9.64
C LYS A 275 -1.53 -6.27 -9.11
N SER A 276 -1.09 -6.02 -7.87
CA SER A 276 0.12 -6.59 -7.32
C SER A 276 -0.17 -7.47 -6.10
N LYS A 277 0.88 -8.08 -5.56
CA LYS A 277 0.82 -8.90 -4.34
C LYS A 277 1.92 -8.47 -3.38
N LEU A 278 1.57 -8.19 -2.13
CA LEU A 278 2.49 -7.94 -1.03
C LEU A 278 2.25 -9.05 0.00
N THR A 279 3.13 -10.06 0.04
CA THR A 279 2.87 -11.28 0.80
C THR A 279 4.03 -11.77 1.65
N HIS A 280 3.79 -12.37 2.82
CA HIS A 280 4.85 -12.97 3.64
C HIS A 280 5.99 -12.01 4.00
N ASN A 281 5.71 -10.72 4.08
CA ASN A 281 6.70 -9.74 4.48
C ASN A 281 6.61 -9.48 5.99
N THR A 282 7.75 -9.14 6.59
CA THR A 282 7.87 -8.95 8.03
C THR A 282 8.54 -7.62 8.34
N ALA A 283 7.90 -6.82 9.19
CA ALA A 283 8.47 -5.60 9.77
C ALA A 283 8.65 -5.79 11.28
N GLY A 284 9.61 -5.09 11.88
CA GLY A 284 9.82 -5.14 13.32
C GLY A 284 8.83 -4.26 14.09
N THR A 285 8.41 -3.15 13.49
CA THR A 285 7.50 -2.17 14.09
C THR A 285 6.19 -2.11 13.33
N THR A 286 6.14 -1.47 12.16
CA THR A 286 4.87 -1.21 11.47
C THR A 286 4.86 -1.69 10.02
N GLY A 287 3.65 -2.00 9.51
CA GLY A 287 3.43 -2.17 8.08
C GLY A 287 4.17 -3.37 7.50
N GLY A 288 3.80 -4.58 7.94
CA GLY A 288 4.50 -5.80 7.51
C GLY A 288 4.57 -5.92 5.99
N GLY A 289 3.46 -5.65 5.30
CA GLY A 289 3.40 -5.56 3.84
C GLY A 289 3.81 -4.18 3.31
N PHE A 290 3.15 -3.14 3.78
CA PHE A 290 3.33 -1.75 3.36
C PHE A 290 3.27 -0.79 4.54
N SER A 291 4.25 0.11 4.65
CA SER A 291 4.20 1.30 5.53
C SER A 291 4.14 2.56 4.68
N ASN A 292 3.32 3.53 5.10
CA ASN A 292 3.25 4.88 4.56
C ASN A 292 3.40 5.88 5.68
N ASP A 293 4.57 6.49 5.77
CA ASP A 293 4.94 7.54 6.72
C ASP A 293 4.98 8.89 6.00
N ASP A 294 4.18 9.85 6.49
CA ASP A 294 4.08 11.23 5.97
C ASP A 294 3.93 11.36 4.44
N GLY A 295 3.42 10.31 3.78
CA GLY A 295 3.35 10.17 2.33
C GLY A 295 1.93 9.98 1.78
N THR A 296 1.84 9.83 0.45
CA THR A 296 0.57 9.52 -0.24
C THR A 296 0.64 8.17 -0.93
N ALA A 297 -0.43 7.39 -0.81
CA ALA A 297 -0.51 6.05 -1.39
C ALA A 297 -1.85 5.79 -2.10
N THR A 298 -1.77 5.19 -3.29
CA THR A 298 -2.92 4.57 -3.96
C THR A 298 -2.66 3.09 -4.19
N ILE A 299 -3.46 2.23 -3.55
CA ILE A 299 -3.36 0.78 -3.64
C ILE A 299 -4.63 0.23 -4.29
N SER A 300 -4.50 -0.34 -5.49
CA SER A 300 -5.66 -0.85 -6.24
C SER A 300 -5.50 -2.27 -6.76
N HIS A 301 -6.58 -3.07 -6.73
CA HIS A 301 -6.58 -4.44 -7.26
C HIS A 301 -5.44 -5.30 -6.70
N THR A 302 -5.06 -5.06 -5.45
CA THR A 302 -3.86 -5.65 -4.84
C THR A 302 -4.27 -6.60 -3.72
N VAL A 303 -3.47 -7.65 -3.53
CA VAL A 303 -3.61 -8.58 -2.40
C VAL A 303 -2.47 -8.32 -1.43
N ILE A 304 -2.82 -7.97 -0.19
CA ILE A 304 -1.88 -7.81 0.92
C ILE A 304 -2.18 -8.94 1.90
N SER A 305 -1.33 -9.96 1.95
CA SER A 305 -1.64 -11.13 2.77
C SER A 305 -0.46 -11.80 3.45
N ASP A 306 -0.75 -12.46 4.57
CA ASP A 306 0.23 -13.28 5.27
C ASP A 306 1.47 -12.47 5.73
N ASN A 307 1.31 -11.16 5.93
CA ASN A 307 2.37 -10.28 6.43
C ASN A 307 2.29 -10.13 7.96
N SER A 308 3.41 -9.73 8.58
CA SER A 308 3.51 -9.58 10.03
C SER A 308 4.27 -8.34 10.47
N ALA A 309 3.81 -7.68 11.54
CA ALA A 309 4.49 -6.56 12.17
C ALA A 309 4.12 -6.45 13.67
N THR A 310 4.66 -5.47 14.38
CA THR A 310 4.15 -5.13 15.72
C THR A 310 2.77 -4.50 15.61
N ASP A 311 2.63 -3.48 14.76
CA ASP A 311 1.38 -2.81 14.42
C ASP A 311 1.17 -2.84 12.91
N GLY A 312 -0.07 -2.90 12.43
CA GLY A 312 -0.34 -2.84 10.98
C GLY A 312 0.24 -4.05 10.26
N GLY A 313 -0.16 -5.26 10.67
CA GLY A 313 0.42 -6.50 10.15
C GLY A 313 0.45 -6.56 8.62
N GLY A 314 -0.59 -6.04 7.97
CA GLY A 314 -0.64 -5.84 6.53
C GLY A 314 -0.18 -4.45 6.09
N VAL A 315 -0.89 -3.44 6.57
CA VAL A 315 -0.69 -2.03 6.21
C VAL A 315 -0.56 -1.20 7.47
N ASP A 316 0.41 -0.29 7.45
CA ASP A 316 0.49 0.85 8.33
C ASP A 316 0.25 2.15 7.55
N ASN A 317 -0.40 3.11 8.19
CA ASN A 317 -0.70 4.42 7.62
C ASN A 317 -0.56 5.51 8.68
N ASP A 318 0.58 6.19 8.65
CA ASP A 318 0.83 7.46 9.35
C ASP A 318 0.86 8.66 8.37
N GLY A 319 0.78 8.40 7.06
CA GLY A 319 0.85 9.46 6.05
C GLY A 319 -0.43 10.24 5.78
N ASP A 320 -0.30 11.28 4.95
CA ASP A 320 -1.36 12.24 4.60
C ASP A 320 -2.61 11.59 3.98
N VAL A 321 -2.46 10.81 2.91
CA VAL A 321 -3.63 10.23 2.20
C VAL A 321 -3.33 8.84 1.69
N THR A 322 -4.13 7.88 2.13
CA THR A 322 -4.08 6.50 1.65
C THR A 322 -5.42 6.03 1.11
N ASP A 323 -5.46 5.79 -0.20
CA ASP A 323 -6.60 5.26 -0.93
C ASP A 323 -6.39 3.77 -1.25
N ILE A 324 -7.20 2.89 -0.66
CA ILE A 324 -7.20 1.45 -0.96
C ILE A 324 -8.51 1.06 -1.64
N VAL A 325 -8.42 0.57 -2.88
CA VAL A 325 -9.59 0.34 -3.74
C VAL A 325 -9.57 -1.03 -4.42
N HIS A 326 -10.68 -1.77 -4.41
CA HIS A 326 -10.80 -3.09 -5.07
C HIS A 326 -9.71 -4.09 -4.62
N SER A 327 -9.29 -4.02 -3.36
CA SER A 327 -8.17 -4.79 -2.83
C SER A 327 -8.60 -5.76 -1.73
N THR A 328 -7.74 -6.71 -1.41
CA THR A 328 -7.95 -7.68 -0.32
C THR A 328 -6.79 -7.64 0.65
N ILE A 329 -7.09 -7.44 1.94
CA ILE A 329 -6.13 -7.43 3.04
C ILE A 329 -6.48 -8.60 3.95
N THR A 330 -5.67 -9.66 3.94
CA THR A 330 -6.07 -10.92 4.59
C THR A 330 -4.96 -11.74 5.22
N ARG A 331 -5.24 -12.43 6.33
CA ARG A 331 -4.28 -13.29 7.04
C ARG A 331 -3.01 -12.56 7.50
N ASN A 332 -3.10 -11.25 7.69
CA ASN A 332 -2.01 -10.50 8.27
C ASN A 332 -2.10 -10.55 9.80
N THR A 333 -0.95 -10.48 10.46
CA THR A 333 -0.86 -10.61 11.92
C THR A 333 -0.05 -9.46 12.51
N ALA A 334 -0.62 -8.75 13.48
CA ALA A 334 0.09 -7.78 14.29
C ALA A 334 0.23 -8.34 15.73
N SER A 335 1.37 -8.12 16.39
CA SER A 335 1.48 -8.50 17.82
C SER A 335 0.76 -7.53 18.75
N ALA A 336 0.49 -6.31 18.31
CA ALA A 336 -0.18 -5.27 19.07
C ALA A 336 -1.46 -4.78 18.36
N LEU A 337 -1.40 -3.86 17.41
CA LEU A 337 -2.59 -3.16 16.90
C LEU A 337 -2.79 -3.39 15.40
N GLY A 338 -4.04 -3.47 14.97
CA GLY A 338 -4.36 -3.40 13.54
C GLY A 338 -3.83 -4.58 12.74
N GLY A 339 -4.46 -5.75 12.88
CA GLY A 339 -3.95 -6.97 12.25
C GLY A 339 -3.86 -6.85 10.73
N GLY A 340 -4.89 -6.25 10.13
CA GLY A 340 -4.92 -5.91 8.71
C GLY A 340 -4.34 -4.52 8.46
N ILE A 341 -4.94 -3.50 9.08
CA ILE A 341 -4.56 -2.10 8.94
C ILE A 341 -4.39 -1.47 10.33
N TYR A 342 -3.27 -0.80 10.54
CA TYR A 342 -3.09 0.21 11.58
C TYR A 342 -3.09 1.58 10.90
N ASP A 343 -3.85 2.52 11.46
CA ASP A 343 -4.01 3.87 10.93
C ASP A 343 -3.91 4.87 12.08
N ASN A 344 -2.73 5.45 12.23
CA ASN A 344 -2.43 6.49 13.20
C ASN A 344 -2.34 7.89 12.57
N SER A 345 -2.50 7.98 11.25
CA SER A 345 -2.49 9.23 10.51
C SER A 345 -3.46 10.25 11.10
N ASN A 346 -3.10 11.54 11.03
CA ASN A 346 -4.04 12.61 11.38
C ASN A 346 -4.99 12.98 10.23
N ASP A 347 -4.82 12.33 9.10
CA ASP A 347 -5.51 12.60 7.85
C ASP A 347 -6.40 11.41 7.43
N SER A 348 -6.48 11.09 6.13
CA SER A 348 -7.57 10.28 5.58
C SER A 348 -7.13 8.91 5.09
N LEU A 349 -7.68 7.86 5.71
CA LEU A 349 -7.73 6.51 5.16
C LEU A 349 -9.06 6.26 4.43
N LEU A 350 -9.00 5.95 3.13
CA LEU A 350 -10.18 5.62 2.33
C LEU A 350 -10.14 4.16 1.84
N LEU A 351 -11.13 3.37 2.27
CA LEU A 351 -11.33 1.99 1.82
C LEU A 351 -12.58 1.89 0.94
N ARG A 352 -12.42 1.47 -0.32
CA ARG A 352 -13.56 1.32 -1.26
C ARG A 352 -13.54 -0.01 -1.98
N HIS A 353 -14.61 -0.79 -1.87
CA HIS A 353 -14.66 -2.16 -2.41
C HIS A 353 -13.51 -3.04 -1.89
N VAL A 354 -13.16 -2.88 -0.61
CA VAL A 354 -12.07 -3.62 0.04
C VAL A 354 -12.64 -4.77 0.87
N THR A 355 -11.93 -5.89 0.89
CA THR A 355 -12.17 -6.96 1.86
C THR A 355 -11.00 -7.02 2.85
N VAL A 356 -11.27 -6.71 4.12
CA VAL A 356 -10.35 -6.88 5.25
C VAL A 356 -10.79 -8.14 6.00
N ALA A 357 -10.04 -9.24 5.86
CA ALA A 357 -10.50 -10.52 6.39
C ALA A 357 -9.45 -11.44 6.98
N LYS A 358 -9.81 -12.16 8.05
CA LYS A 358 -8.92 -13.17 8.67
C LYS A 358 -7.61 -12.59 9.18
N ASN A 359 -7.59 -11.31 9.54
CA ASN A 359 -6.43 -10.69 10.16
C ASN A 359 -6.52 -10.84 11.68
N ALA A 360 -5.37 -10.81 12.36
CA ALA A 360 -5.29 -10.98 13.80
C ALA A 360 -4.37 -9.94 14.46
N ALA A 361 -4.78 -9.41 15.61
CA ALA A 361 -3.99 -8.50 16.43
C ALA A 361 -4.37 -8.62 17.90
N THR A 362 -3.62 -7.97 18.81
CA THR A 362 -4.08 -7.81 20.20
C THR A 362 -5.40 -7.02 20.23
N SER A 363 -5.47 -5.88 19.56
CA SER A 363 -6.71 -5.08 19.38
C SER A 363 -6.86 -4.64 17.93
N GLY A 364 -8.10 -4.44 17.48
CA GLY A 364 -8.35 -4.06 16.09
C GLY A 364 -7.92 -5.17 15.12
N GLY A 365 -8.49 -6.36 15.27
CA GLY A 365 -8.07 -7.55 14.51
C GLY A 365 -8.05 -7.29 13.00
N GLY A 366 -9.05 -6.58 12.49
CA GLY A 366 -9.08 -6.11 11.11
C GLY A 366 -8.41 -4.75 10.95
N ILE A 367 -8.98 -3.73 11.59
CA ILE A 367 -8.57 -2.33 11.49
C ILE A 367 -8.42 -1.76 12.89
N TYR A 368 -7.34 -1.05 13.14
CA TYR A 368 -7.18 -0.19 14.31
C TYR A 368 -6.90 1.24 13.84
N THR A 369 -7.71 2.22 14.24
CA THR A 369 -7.53 3.62 13.86
C THR A 369 -7.53 4.56 15.07
N THR A 370 -6.65 5.56 15.03
CA THR A 370 -6.51 6.61 16.04
C THR A 370 -6.59 8.02 15.46
N GLY A 371 -6.82 8.16 14.16
CA GLY A 371 -6.73 9.44 13.46
C GLY A 371 -7.88 10.40 13.72
N SER A 372 -7.59 11.71 13.73
CA SER A 372 -8.57 12.78 13.99
C SER A 372 -9.59 12.93 12.85
N VAL A 373 -9.14 12.91 11.59
CA VAL A 373 -10.02 12.86 10.41
C VAL A 373 -10.53 11.44 10.16
N GLY A 374 -9.76 10.44 10.61
CA GLY A 374 -10.09 9.02 10.69
C GLY A 374 -10.34 8.35 9.33
N ALA A 375 -11.13 7.28 9.33
CA ALA A 375 -11.29 6.39 8.19
C ALA A 375 -12.68 6.49 7.54
N THR A 376 -12.71 6.53 6.20
CA THR A 376 -13.92 6.34 5.40
C THR A 376 -13.93 4.97 4.74
N ILE A 377 -14.95 4.17 5.01
CA ILE A 377 -15.05 2.77 4.57
C ILE A 377 -16.35 2.56 3.79
N GLU A 378 -16.25 2.46 2.47
CA GLU A 378 -17.39 2.34 1.57
C GLU A 378 -17.43 1.02 0.80
N ASP A 379 -18.62 0.46 0.65
CA ASP A 379 -18.88 -0.72 -0.19
C ASP A 379 -17.93 -1.90 0.13
N SER A 380 -17.55 -2.04 1.40
CA SER A 380 -16.44 -2.89 1.86
C SER A 380 -16.89 -3.93 2.89
N LYS A 381 -16.03 -4.93 3.12
CA LYS A 381 -16.29 -6.06 4.03
C LYS A 381 -15.16 -6.21 5.03
N ILE A 382 -15.49 -6.17 6.32
CA ILE A 382 -14.57 -6.43 7.43
C ILE A 382 -15.05 -7.71 8.10
N VAL A 383 -14.41 -8.84 7.79
CA VAL A 383 -14.96 -10.17 8.15
C VAL A 383 -13.95 -11.15 8.70
N HIS A 384 -14.34 -11.96 9.68
CA HIS A 384 -13.48 -13.01 10.25
C HIS A 384 -12.15 -12.53 10.85
N ASN A 385 -12.07 -11.27 11.27
CA ASN A 385 -10.88 -10.76 11.95
C ASN A 385 -10.94 -11.03 13.46
N ILE A 386 -9.77 -11.13 14.09
CA ILE A 386 -9.64 -11.59 15.49
C ILE A 386 -8.79 -10.61 16.31
N ALA A 387 -9.38 -10.03 17.34
CA ALA A 387 -8.66 -9.40 18.44
C ALA A 387 -8.38 -10.48 19.51
N THR A 388 -7.11 -10.88 19.66
CA THR A 388 -6.70 -12.06 20.41
C THR A 388 -6.80 -11.88 21.92
N THR A 389 -6.55 -10.69 22.44
CA THR A 389 -6.64 -10.37 23.87
C THR A 389 -7.35 -9.06 24.19
N GLY A 390 -7.49 -8.17 23.22
CA GLY A 390 -8.11 -6.85 23.36
C GLY A 390 -9.46 -6.73 22.65
N ASP A 391 -9.83 -5.48 22.36
CA ASP A 391 -11.14 -5.09 21.85
C ASP A 391 -11.16 -4.91 20.32
N GLY A 392 -12.35 -4.87 19.74
CA GLY A 392 -12.53 -4.51 18.33
C GLY A 392 -12.03 -5.60 17.37
N GLY A 393 -12.71 -6.73 17.33
CA GLY A 393 -12.33 -7.85 16.45
C GLY A 393 -12.25 -7.43 14.99
N GLY A 394 -13.28 -6.72 14.51
CA GLY A 394 -13.33 -6.13 13.18
C GLY A 394 -12.61 -4.79 13.14
N ILE A 395 -13.11 -3.82 13.90
CA ILE A 395 -12.61 -2.44 13.91
C ILE A 395 -12.46 -1.96 15.35
N SER A 396 -11.31 -1.38 15.68
CA SER A 396 -11.08 -0.63 16.92
C SER A 396 -10.77 0.82 16.59
N ILE A 397 -11.53 1.74 17.18
CA ILE A 397 -11.41 3.19 17.03
C ILE A 397 -11.11 3.73 18.43
N ASN A 398 -9.83 3.95 18.71
CA ASN A 398 -9.34 4.26 20.04
C ASN A 398 -8.01 5.02 19.94
N GLY A 399 -7.96 6.24 20.45
CA GLY A 399 -6.78 7.10 20.30
C GLY A 399 -6.83 8.34 21.17
N PRO A 400 -5.75 9.14 21.20
CA PRO A 400 -5.69 10.38 21.99
C PRO A 400 -6.39 11.57 21.33
N SER A 401 -6.86 11.43 20.09
CA SER A 401 -7.55 12.44 19.30
C SER A 401 -9.07 12.26 19.36
N ASP A 402 -9.82 13.12 18.66
CA ASP A 402 -11.25 13.00 18.44
C ASP A 402 -11.52 12.29 17.10
N PRO A 403 -11.58 10.94 17.05
CA PRO A 403 -11.64 10.23 15.78
C PRO A 403 -12.98 10.38 15.08
N VAL A 404 -12.92 10.67 13.77
CA VAL A 404 -14.09 10.71 12.89
C VAL A 404 -14.05 9.54 11.90
N VAL A 405 -14.98 8.59 12.03
CA VAL A 405 -15.01 7.39 11.17
C VAL A 405 -16.37 7.26 10.51
N ALA A 406 -16.39 6.97 9.22
CA ALA A 406 -17.61 6.79 8.44
C ALA A 406 -17.63 5.45 7.71
N LEU A 407 -18.63 4.62 7.99
CA LEU A 407 -18.90 3.39 7.23
C LEU A 407 -20.16 3.59 6.36
N ARG A 408 -20.08 3.21 5.07
CA ARG A 408 -21.17 3.35 4.11
C ARG A 408 -21.36 2.10 3.27
N ARG A 409 -22.57 1.54 3.20
CA ARG A 409 -22.89 0.34 2.40
C ARG A 409 -21.91 -0.83 2.64
N SER A 410 -21.44 -0.96 3.88
CA SER A 410 -20.38 -1.89 4.29
C SER A 410 -20.90 -2.92 5.28
N ALA A 411 -20.15 -4.01 5.44
CA ALA A 411 -20.46 -5.08 6.39
C ALA A 411 -19.29 -5.33 7.35
N VAL A 412 -19.60 -5.42 8.64
CA VAL A 412 -18.70 -5.86 9.71
C VAL A 412 -19.28 -7.13 10.32
N SER A 413 -18.79 -8.30 9.91
CA SER A 413 -19.41 -9.56 10.31
C SER A 413 -18.45 -10.67 10.67
N ASP A 414 -18.92 -11.56 11.55
CA ASP A 414 -18.20 -12.78 11.90
C ASP A 414 -16.78 -12.55 12.46
N ASN A 415 -16.55 -11.37 13.04
CA ASN A 415 -15.30 -11.00 13.70
C ASN A 415 -15.35 -11.38 15.19
N GLN A 416 -14.18 -11.59 15.79
CA GLN A 416 -14.04 -12.07 17.16
C GLN A 416 -13.15 -11.17 18.01
N ALA A 417 -13.53 -10.90 19.26
CA ALA A 417 -12.68 -10.25 20.25
C ALA A 417 -12.66 -11.05 21.56
N THR A 418 -11.49 -11.17 22.18
CA THR A 418 -11.40 -11.65 23.56
C THR A 418 -11.80 -10.58 24.57
N GLY A 419 -11.68 -9.29 24.21
CA GLY A 419 -12.25 -8.18 24.96
C GLY A 419 -13.72 -7.94 24.59
N ARG A 420 -14.06 -6.67 24.39
CA ARG A 420 -15.36 -6.16 23.94
C ARG A 420 -15.38 -5.97 22.43
N ALA A 421 -16.60 -5.92 21.91
CA ALA A 421 -16.93 -5.63 20.53
C ALA A 421 -16.13 -6.45 19.53
N GLY A 422 -16.59 -7.68 19.28
CA GLY A 422 -16.14 -8.44 18.13
C GLY A 422 -16.30 -7.63 16.84
N GLY A 423 -17.36 -6.81 16.74
CA GLY A 423 -17.61 -5.93 15.60
C GLY A 423 -16.79 -4.65 15.62
N ILE A 424 -17.37 -3.59 16.19
CA ILE A 424 -16.79 -2.23 16.22
C ILE A 424 -16.62 -1.76 17.67
N PHE A 425 -15.39 -1.51 18.08
CA PHE A 425 -15.07 -0.89 19.36
C PHE A 425 -14.81 0.60 19.14
N PHE A 426 -15.72 1.46 19.60
CA PHE A 426 -15.59 2.91 19.50
C PHE A 426 -15.44 3.54 20.89
N ASN A 427 -14.20 3.91 21.21
CA ASN A 427 -13.81 4.41 22.52
C ASN A 427 -12.89 5.64 22.40
N PRO A 428 -13.44 6.82 22.06
CA PRO A 428 -12.66 8.05 22.05
C PRO A 428 -12.19 8.44 23.46
N PRO A 429 -11.24 9.38 23.59
CA PRO A 429 -10.73 9.81 24.89
C PRO A 429 -11.79 10.56 25.69
N GLU A 430 -11.64 10.56 27.01
CA GLU A 430 -12.56 11.27 27.90
C GLU A 430 -12.54 12.78 27.58
N GLY A 431 -13.74 13.36 27.40
CA GLY A 431 -13.88 14.77 27.04
C GLY A 431 -13.80 15.08 25.55
N ALA A 432 -13.67 14.08 24.68
CA ALA A 432 -13.78 14.25 23.23
C ALA A 432 -15.11 14.90 22.84
N THR A 433 -15.06 15.96 22.04
CA THR A 433 -16.26 16.71 21.60
C THR A 433 -16.63 16.44 20.15
N ASP A 434 -15.64 16.12 19.33
CA ASP A 434 -15.80 15.96 17.88
C ASP A 434 -15.71 14.49 17.42
N ALA A 435 -15.43 13.55 18.35
CA ALA A 435 -15.35 12.14 18.04
C ALA A 435 -16.71 11.58 17.56
N LEU A 436 -16.71 11.04 16.34
CA LEU A 436 -17.93 10.67 15.63
C LEU A 436 -17.77 9.37 14.84
N LEU A 437 -18.68 8.43 15.06
CA LEU A 437 -18.87 7.27 14.19
C LEU A 437 -20.18 7.39 13.39
N THR A 438 -20.09 7.48 12.07
CA THR A 438 -21.25 7.53 11.18
C THR A 438 -21.45 6.20 10.46
N LEU A 439 -22.64 5.61 10.58
CA LEU A 439 -23.03 4.36 9.93
C LEU A 439 -24.16 4.61 8.93
N THR A 440 -23.89 4.45 7.64
CA THR A 440 -24.90 4.60 6.56
C THR A 440 -25.12 3.30 5.81
N ASP A 441 -26.31 2.72 5.90
CA ASP A 441 -26.64 1.43 5.25
C ASP A 441 -25.65 0.29 5.62
N VAL A 442 -25.25 0.21 6.89
CA VAL A 442 -24.22 -0.71 7.38
C VAL A 442 -24.84 -1.96 8.01
N ARG A 443 -24.20 -3.12 7.86
CA ARG A 443 -24.56 -4.34 8.61
C ARG A 443 -23.47 -4.71 9.60
N VAL A 444 -23.79 -4.78 10.89
CA VAL A 444 -22.91 -5.30 11.95
C VAL A 444 -23.54 -6.56 12.53
N THR A 445 -23.08 -7.73 12.09
CA THR A 445 -23.78 -8.98 12.38
C THR A 445 -22.86 -10.13 12.75
N LYS A 446 -23.30 -11.03 13.63
CA LYS A 446 -22.59 -12.28 13.94
C LYS A 446 -21.19 -12.09 14.52
N ASN A 447 -20.91 -10.92 15.09
CA ASN A 447 -19.65 -10.70 15.76
C ASN A 447 -19.69 -11.27 17.17
N LEU A 448 -18.55 -11.79 17.63
CA LEU A 448 -18.40 -12.46 18.92
C LEU A 448 -17.40 -11.70 19.79
N ALA A 449 -17.79 -11.35 21.01
CA ALA A 449 -16.89 -10.88 22.06
C ALA A 449 -16.99 -11.82 23.27
N GLN A 450 -15.99 -11.83 24.16
CA GLN A 450 -16.15 -12.47 25.48
C GLN A 450 -16.78 -11.50 26.49
N LEU A 451 -16.59 -10.20 26.31
CA LEU A 451 -17.18 -9.16 27.14
C LEU A 451 -18.26 -8.39 26.36
N GLU A 452 -19.30 -7.96 27.06
CA GLU A 452 -20.35 -7.14 26.47
C GLU A 452 -19.82 -5.76 26.04
N PRO A 453 -20.27 -5.23 24.88
CA PRO A 453 -21.12 -5.86 23.86
C PRO A 453 -20.34 -6.67 22.82
N GLY A 454 -21.04 -7.52 22.07
CA GLY A 454 -20.48 -8.24 20.91
C GLY A 454 -20.44 -7.44 19.62
N GLY A 455 -21.48 -6.63 19.36
CA GLY A 455 -21.65 -5.89 18.12
C GLY A 455 -20.87 -4.58 18.10
N ILE A 456 -21.43 -3.54 18.73
CA ILE A 456 -20.83 -2.21 18.78
C ILE A 456 -20.71 -1.77 20.23
N TYR A 457 -19.49 -1.48 20.68
CA TYR A 457 -19.24 -0.74 21.91
C TYR A 457 -19.14 0.74 21.59
N ASN A 458 -19.93 1.57 22.27
CA ASN A 458 -19.95 3.01 22.06
C ASN A 458 -19.69 3.80 23.34
N ASN A 459 -18.59 4.55 23.36
CA ASN A 459 -18.28 5.56 24.38
C ASN A 459 -18.15 6.98 23.80
N GLY A 460 -18.66 7.22 22.59
CA GLY A 460 -18.67 8.51 21.91
C GLY A 460 -20.03 8.83 21.28
N THR A 461 -20.01 9.59 20.19
CA THR A 461 -21.21 9.91 19.40
C THR A 461 -21.34 8.98 18.20
N VAL A 462 -22.47 8.29 18.07
CA VAL A 462 -22.79 7.45 16.90
C VAL A 462 -24.00 8.01 16.17
N ILE A 463 -23.85 8.25 14.87
CA ILE A 463 -24.94 8.63 13.98
C ILE A 463 -25.25 7.44 13.07
N VAL A 464 -26.54 7.10 12.99
CA VAL A 464 -27.03 6.06 12.08
C VAL A 464 -27.95 6.67 11.04
N VAL A 465 -27.66 6.38 9.78
CA VAL A 465 -28.41 6.85 8.60
C VAL A 465 -28.79 5.66 7.74
N GLY A 466 -29.98 5.71 7.14
CA GLY A 466 -30.44 4.69 6.21
C GLY A 466 -30.72 3.34 6.87
N LYS A 467 -30.53 2.25 6.12
CA LYS A 467 -30.87 0.88 6.52
C LYS A 467 -29.69 0.20 7.22
N THR A 468 -29.34 0.68 8.40
CA THR A 468 -28.33 0.03 9.24
C THR A 468 -28.95 -1.08 10.09
N THR A 469 -28.25 -2.21 10.22
CA THR A 469 -28.73 -3.39 10.97
C THR A 469 -27.63 -3.91 11.87
N ILE A 470 -27.93 -3.99 13.17
CA ILE A 470 -27.00 -4.48 14.20
C ILE A 470 -27.70 -5.62 14.96
N ILE A 471 -27.48 -6.86 14.52
CA ILE A 471 -28.19 -8.04 15.03
C ILE A 471 -27.28 -9.28 15.09
N ASP A 472 -27.70 -10.31 15.81
CA ASP A 472 -27.02 -11.61 15.91
C ASP A 472 -25.59 -11.53 16.47
N ASN A 473 -25.21 -10.45 17.14
CA ASN A 473 -23.91 -10.37 17.81
C ASN A 473 -24.00 -10.95 19.22
N ARG A 474 -22.88 -11.46 19.73
CA ARG A 474 -22.79 -12.12 21.03
C ARG A 474 -21.66 -11.53 21.87
N PRO A 475 -21.84 -11.33 23.18
CA PRO A 475 -23.02 -11.67 24.00
C PRO A 475 -24.27 -10.82 23.71
N THR A 476 -24.09 -9.56 23.32
CA THR A 476 -25.16 -8.60 23.01
C THR A 476 -24.85 -7.82 21.74
N ASN A 477 -25.83 -7.11 21.18
CA ASN A 477 -25.63 -6.23 20.03
C ASN A 477 -24.93 -4.94 20.45
N CYS A 478 -25.55 -4.15 21.33
CA CYS A 478 -24.95 -2.92 21.86
C CYS A 478 -25.12 -2.73 23.38
N VAL A 479 -25.96 -3.54 24.03
CA VAL A 479 -26.08 -3.54 25.50
C VAL A 479 -24.73 -3.77 26.16
N GLY A 480 -24.36 -2.89 27.10
CA GLY A 480 -23.03 -2.81 27.70
C GLY A 480 -22.23 -1.57 27.25
N SER A 481 -22.69 -0.87 26.22
CA SER A 481 -22.13 0.44 25.83
C SER A 481 -22.51 1.54 26.83
N PRO A 482 -21.58 2.43 27.22
CA PRO A 482 -21.87 3.63 28.00
C PRO A 482 -22.88 4.56 27.32
N ASN A 483 -22.72 4.76 26.01
CA ASN A 483 -23.58 5.63 25.20
C ASN A 483 -24.48 4.79 24.29
N PRO A 484 -25.71 5.26 24.01
CA PRO A 484 -26.64 4.55 23.14
C PRO A 484 -26.10 4.46 21.70
N VAL A 485 -26.41 3.36 21.03
CA VAL A 485 -26.22 3.21 19.57
C VAL A 485 -27.61 3.27 18.92
N PRO A 486 -27.92 4.28 18.12
CA PRO A 486 -29.24 4.40 17.50
C PRO A 486 -29.63 3.15 16.72
N THR A 487 -30.90 2.77 16.76
CA THR A 487 -31.46 1.59 16.06
C THR A 487 -30.88 0.22 16.46
N CYS A 488 -30.00 0.17 17.46
CA CYS A 488 -29.48 -1.07 18.01
C CYS A 488 -30.37 -1.58 19.14
N PHE A 489 -30.84 -2.82 19.03
CA PHE A 489 -31.68 -3.46 20.04
C PHE A 489 -30.99 -4.72 20.59
N GLY A 490 -31.02 -4.86 21.92
CA GLY A 490 -30.31 -5.93 22.63
C GLY A 490 -28.80 -5.79 22.55
#